data_AF-A0A963MJ22-F1
#
_entry.id   AF-A0A963MJ22-F1
#
_cell.length_a   1.000
_cell.length_b   1.000
_cell.length_c   1.000
_cell.angle_alpha   90.00
_cell.angle_beta   90.00
_cell.angle_gamma   90.00
#
_symmetry.space_group_name_H-M   'P 1'
#
loop_
_entity.id
_entity.type
_entity.pdbx_description
1 polymer ?
#
loop_
_entity_poly.entity_id
_entity_poly.type
_entity_poly.pdbx_seq_one_letter_code
_entity_poly.pdbx_strand_id
1 'polypeptide(L)'
;GGQRLLSSDGGIVEVVAAPEALIEAACDSALDLTRAAYHLGNRHVPVQVGCNMRGGWLRLAADHVLEEMLLGLGCTVRHLDAPFEPEAGAYGAGHNHGHHHDSGPRERRGPRIHEYRKSA
;
A
#
# COMPACT_ATOMS: atom_id res chain seq x y z
N GLY A 1 11.75 2.81 -8.33
CA GLY A 1 12.31 4.17 -8.36
C GLY A 1 12.78 4.58 -9.74
N GLY A 2 13.01 5.88 -9.92
CA GLY A 2 13.72 6.43 -11.08
C GLY A 2 12.86 7.10 -12.14
N GLN A 3 11.71 7.70 -11.78
CA GLN A 3 10.96 8.52 -12.73
C GLN A 3 11.83 9.70 -13.18
N ARG A 4 12.14 9.68 -14.48
CA ARG A 4 12.91 10.71 -15.17
C ARG A 4 11.93 11.56 -15.96
N LEU A 5 11.78 12.80 -15.56
CA LEU A 5 11.00 13.76 -16.31
C LEU A 5 11.92 14.45 -17.32
N LEU A 6 11.56 14.37 -18.60
CA LEU A 6 12.25 15.09 -19.67
C LEU A 6 11.65 16.49 -19.76
N SER A 7 12.47 17.50 -19.50
CA SER A 7 12.11 18.90 -19.74
C SER A 7 12.05 19.17 -21.25
N SER A 8 11.22 20.13 -21.66
CA SER A 8 11.14 20.64 -23.04
C SER A 8 12.49 21.17 -23.56
N ASP A 9 13.41 21.49 -22.64
CA ASP A 9 14.75 22.00 -22.94
C ASP A 9 15.83 20.89 -22.92
N GLY A 10 15.43 19.61 -22.83
CA GLY A 10 16.33 18.45 -22.88
C GLY A 10 16.98 18.05 -21.54
N GLY A 11 16.70 18.77 -20.45
CA GLY A 11 17.13 18.39 -19.11
C GLY A 11 16.38 17.15 -18.58
N ILE A 12 17.08 16.27 -17.87
CA ILE A 12 16.47 15.10 -17.20
C ILE A 12 16.43 15.39 -15.70
N VAL A 13 15.24 15.40 -15.11
CA VAL A 13 15.05 15.56 -13.66
C VAL A 13 14.70 14.19 -13.06
N GLU A 14 15.49 13.74 -12.08
CA GLU A 14 15.21 12.54 -11.30
C GLU A 14 14.40 12.88 -10.06
N VAL A 15 13.24 12.23 -9.91
CA VAL A 15 12.44 12.35 -8.69
C VAL A 15 13.02 11.39 -7.65
N VAL A 16 13.73 11.95 -6.68
CA VAL A 16 14.19 11.22 -5.49
C VAL A 16 13.17 11.44 -4.39
N ALA A 17 12.57 10.36 -3.87
CA ALA A 17 11.68 10.46 -2.72
C ALA A 17 12.46 11.04 -1.53
N ALA A 18 11.89 12.07 -0.89
CA ALA A 18 12.48 12.65 0.32
C ALA A 18 12.54 11.57 1.42
N PRO A 19 13.52 11.64 2.34
CA PRO A 19 13.51 10.78 3.51
C PRO A 19 12.22 11.00 4.31
N GLU A 20 11.45 9.93 4.51
CA GLU A 20 10.22 9.93 5.31
C GLU A 20 10.42 9.04 6.55
N ALA A 21 9.68 9.33 7.62
CA ALA A 21 9.67 8.51 8.82
C ALA A 21 8.89 7.22 8.54
N LEU A 22 9.61 6.10 8.50
CA LEU A 22 9.07 4.78 8.18
C LEU A 22 9.24 3.82 9.33
N ILE A 23 8.43 2.77 9.30
CA ILE A 23 8.67 1.53 10.03
C ILE A 23 9.01 0.41 9.05
N GLU A 24 10.01 -0.39 9.38
CA GLU A 24 10.36 -1.62 8.68
C GLU A 24 10.04 -2.82 9.58
N ALA A 25 9.18 -3.71 9.08
CA ALA A 25 8.85 -4.96 9.73
C ALA A 25 9.58 -6.13 9.06
N ALA A 26 10.19 -6.97 9.88
CA ALA A 26 10.78 -8.25 9.48
C ALA A 26 10.27 -9.34 10.44
N CYS A 27 10.14 -10.58 9.96
CA CYS A 27 9.67 -11.69 10.78
C CYS A 27 10.56 -12.91 10.51
N ASP A 28 10.78 -13.76 11.52
CA ASP A 28 11.71 -14.90 11.42
C ASP A 28 11.23 -15.98 10.43
N SER A 29 9.92 -16.01 10.18
CA SER A 29 9.27 -16.95 9.27
C SER A 29 8.68 -16.22 8.06
N ALA A 30 8.90 -16.78 6.88
CA ALA A 30 8.25 -16.32 5.65
C ALA A 30 6.71 -16.36 5.74
N LEU A 31 6.15 -17.30 6.52
CA LEU A 31 4.71 -17.40 6.74
C LEU A 31 4.19 -16.19 7.53
N ASP A 32 4.90 -15.75 8.57
CA ASP A 32 4.47 -14.63 9.39
C ASP A 32 4.65 -13.29 8.66
N LEU A 33 5.72 -13.15 7.88
CA LEU A 33 5.88 -12.01 6.97
C LEU A 33 4.76 -11.95 5.93
N THR A 34 4.33 -13.10 5.39
CA THR A 34 3.22 -13.18 4.45
C THR A 34 1.89 -12.80 5.12
N ARG A 35 1.66 -13.23 6.37
CA ARG A 35 0.47 -12.82 7.15
C ARG A 35 0.47 -11.31 7.40
N ALA A 36 1.61 -10.73 7.77
CA ALA A 36 1.75 -9.29 7.92
C ALA A 36 1.42 -8.55 6.62
N ALA A 37 1.99 -8.96 5.49
CA ALA A 37 1.68 -8.40 4.17
C ALA A 37 0.18 -8.51 3.83
N TYR A 38 -0.44 -9.66 4.11
CA TYR A 38 -1.87 -9.87 3.92
C TYR A 38 -2.73 -8.90 4.75
N HIS A 39 -2.41 -8.73 6.03
CA HIS A 39 -3.15 -7.82 6.92
C HIS A 39 -2.99 -6.34 6.56
N LEU A 40 -1.81 -5.94 6.08
CA LEU A 40 -1.55 -4.60 5.55
C LEU A 40 -2.30 -4.36 4.24
N GLY A 41 -2.30 -5.34 3.34
CA GLY A 41 -3.05 -5.30 2.09
C GLY A 41 -4.56 -5.16 2.32
N ASN A 42 -5.13 -5.91 3.27
CA ASN A 42 -6.54 -5.80 3.67
C ASN A 42 -6.93 -4.41 4.20
N ARG A 43 -5.95 -3.59 4.60
CA ARG A 43 -6.14 -2.22 5.09
C ARG A 43 -5.80 -1.17 4.04
N HIS A 44 -5.46 -1.58 2.81
CA HIS A 44 -4.99 -0.69 1.74
C HIS A 44 -3.80 0.19 2.17
N VAL A 45 -2.93 -0.33 3.04
CA VAL A 45 -1.73 0.38 3.47
C VAL A 45 -0.71 0.34 2.32
N PRO A 46 -0.13 1.48 1.91
CA PRO A 46 1.01 1.50 1.02
C PRO A 46 2.19 0.77 1.68
N VAL A 47 2.70 -0.25 1.01
CA VAL A 47 3.80 -1.08 1.52
C VAL A 47 4.87 -1.21 0.46
N GLN A 48 6.11 -0.98 0.84
CA GLN A 48 7.28 -1.34 0.05
C GLN A 48 7.77 -2.71 0.51
N VAL A 49 7.97 -3.62 -0.44
CA VAL A 49 8.46 -4.97 -0.17
C VAL A 49 9.92 -5.04 -0.61
N GLY A 50 10.76 -5.69 0.20
CA GLY A 50 12.14 -5.92 -0.22
C GLY A 50 12.78 -7.07 0.52
N CYS A 51 14.05 -7.31 0.19
CA CYS A 51 14.86 -8.31 0.86
C CYS A 51 16.29 -7.81 1.06
N ASN A 52 16.98 -8.39 2.02
CA ASN A 52 18.41 -8.18 2.26
C ASN A 52 19.04 -9.52 2.72
N MET A 53 20.31 -9.49 3.15
CA MET A 53 21.02 -10.70 3.60
C MET A 53 20.38 -11.42 4.80
N ARG A 54 19.50 -10.73 5.55
CA ARG A 54 18.78 -11.26 6.72
C ARG A 54 17.37 -11.78 6.40
N GLY A 55 16.89 -11.61 5.16
CA GLY A 55 15.56 -12.05 4.74
C GLY A 55 14.71 -10.95 4.13
N GLY A 56 13.40 -11.23 4.02
CA GLY A 56 12.40 -10.30 3.52
C GLY A 56 11.97 -9.27 4.58
N TRP A 57 11.53 -8.10 4.12
CA TRP A 57 11.04 -7.01 4.96
C TRP A 57 9.90 -6.26 4.27
N LEU A 58 9.08 -5.59 5.08
CA LEU A 58 8.00 -4.71 4.65
C LEU A 58 8.23 -3.32 5.25
N ARG A 59 8.22 -2.27 4.42
CA ARG A 59 8.27 -0.87 4.87
C ARG A 59 6.95 -0.17 4.62
N LEU A 60 6.60 0.72 5.54
CA LEU A 60 5.41 1.55 5.49
C LEU A 60 5.64 2.84 6.30
N ALA A 61 4.78 3.83 6.11
CA ALA A 61 4.81 5.05 6.91
C ALA A 61 4.68 4.73 8.42
N ALA A 62 5.39 5.49 9.25
CA ALA A 62 5.35 5.31 10.70
C ALA A 62 3.93 5.57 11.25
N ASP A 63 3.31 4.51 11.80
CA ASP A 63 1.99 4.54 12.41
C ASP A 63 1.97 3.57 13.59
N HIS A 64 1.65 4.09 14.78
CA HIS A 64 1.67 3.33 16.03
C HIS A 64 0.65 2.19 16.06
N VAL A 65 -0.52 2.33 15.41
CA VAL A 65 -1.55 1.28 15.34
C VAL A 65 -1.08 0.14 14.47
N LEU A 66 -0.44 0.45 13.33
CA LEU A 66 0.13 -0.55 12.43
C LEU A 66 1.35 -1.23 13.05
N GLU A 67 2.17 -0.50 13.79
CA GLU A 67 3.29 -1.04 14.56
C GLU A 67 2.83 -2.06 15.60
N GLU A 68 1.84 -1.72 16.45
CA GLU A 68 1.29 -2.64 17.45
C GLU A 68 0.70 -3.90 16.79
N MET A 69 0.02 -3.76 15.65
CA MET A 69 -0.48 -4.89 14.88
C MET A 69 0.66 -5.80 14.40
N LEU A 70 1.73 -5.22 13.86
CA LEU A 70 2.88 -5.97 13.33
C LEU A 70 3.63 -6.71 14.44
N LEU A 71 3.80 -6.07 15.61
CA LEU A 71 4.34 -6.70 16.81
C LEU A 71 3.44 -7.86 17.28
N GLY A 72 2.12 -7.67 17.28
CA GLY A 72 1.14 -8.71 17.64
C GLY A 72 1.13 -9.92 16.69
N LEU A 73 1.59 -9.74 15.45
CA LEU A 73 1.77 -10.81 14.46
C LEU A 73 3.14 -11.51 14.56
N GLY A 74 3.97 -11.12 15.53
CA GLY A 74 5.29 -11.71 15.77
C GLY A 74 6.41 -11.13 14.91
N CYS A 75 6.19 -9.97 14.28
CA CYS A 75 7.24 -9.30 13.51
C CYS A 75 8.04 -8.35 14.41
N THR A 76 9.33 -8.23 14.13
CA THR A 76 10.20 -7.21 14.69
C THR A 76 10.06 -5.94 13.86
N VAL A 77 9.81 -4.81 14.52
CA VAL A 77 9.65 -3.50 13.88
C VAL A 77 10.84 -2.61 14.23
N ARG A 78 11.36 -1.87 13.23
CA ARG A 78 12.35 -0.81 13.43
C ARG A 78 11.87 0.49 12.80
N HIS A 79 12.18 1.62 13.44
CA HIS A 79 11.99 2.96 12.87
C HIS A 79 13.21 3.36 12.05
N LEU A 80 12.99 4.00 10.91
CA LEU A 80 14.06 4.50 10.04
C LEU A 80 13.57 5.69 9.20
N ASP A 81 14.50 6.61 8.90
CA ASP A 81 14.29 7.63 7.89
C ASP A 81 14.89 7.17 6.56
N ALA A 82 14.04 6.96 5.55
CA ALA A 82 14.48 6.49 4.24
C ALA A 82 13.53 6.93 3.12
N PRO A 83 14.00 6.96 1.86
CA PRO A 83 13.11 7.08 0.70
C PRO A 83 12.11 5.94 0.68
N PHE A 84 10.84 6.27 0.40
CA PHE A 84 9.74 5.31 0.39
C PHE A 84 9.22 5.09 -1.03
N GLU A 85 9.27 3.83 -1.48
CA GLU A 85 8.76 3.45 -2.80
C GLU A 85 7.76 2.29 -2.64
N PRO A 86 6.51 2.57 -2.26
CA PRO A 86 5.51 1.52 -2.09
C PRO A 86 5.23 0.82 -3.41
N GLU A 87 4.94 -0.48 -3.33
CA GLU A 87 4.49 -1.27 -4.48
C GLU A 87 3.19 -0.66 -5.03
N ALA A 88 3.12 -0.55 -6.37
CA ALA A 88 1.90 -0.09 -7.01
C ALA A 88 0.78 -1.09 -6.70
N GLY A 89 -0.31 -0.62 -6.09
CA GLY A 89 -1.46 -1.48 -5.80
C GLY A 89 -1.98 -2.12 -7.10
N ALA A 90 -2.58 -3.31 -6.99
CA ALA A 90 -3.08 -4.09 -8.14
C ALA A 90 -4.09 -3.36 -9.05
N TYR A 91 -4.62 -2.22 -8.59
CA TYR A 91 -5.59 -1.39 -9.31
C TYR A 91 -4.99 -0.04 -9.79
N GLY A 92 -3.68 0.15 -9.69
CA GLY A 92 -2.95 1.36 -10.05
C GLY A 92 -2.69 1.53 -11.55
N ALA A 93 -3.75 1.56 -12.35
CA ALA A 93 -3.77 2.12 -13.71
C ALA A 93 -5.08 2.90 -13.98
N GLY A 94 -5.65 3.51 -12.93
CA GLY A 94 -6.81 4.40 -13.03
C GLY A 94 -6.41 5.83 -12.70
N HIS A 95 -6.25 6.67 -13.72
CA HIS A 95 -6.06 8.11 -13.58
C HIS A 95 -7.20 8.74 -12.74
N ASN A 96 -6.93 9.12 -11.49
CA ASN A 96 -7.79 10.07 -10.78
C ASN A 96 -7.34 11.49 -11.13
N HIS A 97 -7.67 11.93 -12.34
CA HIS A 97 -7.78 13.36 -12.62
C HIS A 97 -9.07 13.86 -11.95
N GLY A 98 -8.91 14.68 -10.91
CA GLY A 98 -10.01 15.41 -10.31
C GLY A 98 -10.64 16.36 -11.33
N HIS A 99 -11.84 16.02 -11.80
CA HIS A 99 -12.81 17.01 -12.26
C HIS A 99 -14.09 16.83 -11.46
N HIS A 100 -14.15 17.59 -10.37
CA HIS A 100 -15.35 17.85 -9.62
C HIS A 100 -16.25 18.73 -10.50
N HIS A 101 -17.28 18.16 -11.11
CA HIS A 101 -18.46 18.91 -11.55
C HIS A 101 -19.69 18.21 -11.01
N ASP A 102 -20.24 18.85 -9.98
CA ASP A 102 -21.56 18.66 -9.42
C ASP A 102 -22.64 18.91 -10.48
N SER A 103 -23.63 18.01 -10.60
CA SER A 103 -25.08 18.33 -10.65
C SER A 103 -25.96 17.13 -11.12
N GLY A 104 -26.95 16.74 -10.30
CA GLY A 104 -28.15 16.00 -10.76
C GLY A 104 -28.66 14.86 -9.85
N PRO A 105 -29.93 14.86 -9.36
CA PRO A 105 -30.34 14.05 -8.21
C PRO A 105 -31.17 12.79 -8.56
N ARG A 106 -31.20 11.86 -7.57
CA ARG A 106 -32.16 10.75 -7.32
C ARG A 106 -32.12 9.52 -8.24
N GLU A 107 -31.78 8.36 -7.66
CA GLU A 107 -32.78 7.34 -7.31
C GLU A 107 -32.18 6.23 -6.43
N ARG A 108 -32.95 5.84 -5.41
CA ARG A 108 -32.62 4.77 -4.47
C ARG A 108 -32.66 3.42 -5.20
N ARG A 109 -31.53 2.71 -5.28
CA ARG A 109 -31.52 1.25 -5.49
C ARG A 109 -30.98 0.58 -4.24
N GLY A 110 -31.90 0.09 -3.42
CA GLY A 110 -31.57 -0.79 -2.29
C GLY A 110 -30.97 -2.12 -2.75
N PRO A 111 -30.32 -2.86 -1.84
CA PRO A 111 -29.68 -4.15 -2.16
C PRO A 111 -30.73 -5.19 -2.56
N ARG A 112 -30.50 -5.88 -3.70
CA ARG A 112 -31.31 -7.02 -4.13
C ARG A 112 -30.83 -8.28 -3.42
N ILE A 113 -31.66 -8.83 -2.54
CA ILE A 113 -31.47 -10.18 -2.00
C ILE A 113 -31.61 -11.19 -3.13
N HIS A 114 -30.60 -12.05 -3.34
CA HIS A 114 -30.72 -13.20 -4.22
C HIS A 114 -31.35 -14.36 -3.44
N GLU A 115 -32.55 -14.75 -3.86
CA GLU A 115 -33.26 -15.90 -3.31
C GLU A 115 -32.70 -17.19 -3.93
N TYR A 116 -32.09 -18.04 -3.11
CA TYR A 116 -31.53 -19.32 -3.52
C TYR A 116 -32.65 -20.36 -3.61
N ARG A 117 -33.11 -20.67 -4.82
CA ARG A 117 -34.04 -21.79 -5.05
C ARG A 117 -33.25 -23.10 -5.08
N LYS A 118 -33.42 -23.95 -4.06
CA LYS A 118 -33.02 -25.35 -4.13
C LYS A 118 -33.85 -26.06 -5.20
N SER A 119 -33.19 -26.65 -6.18
CA SER A 119 -33.80 -27.66 -7.06
C SER A 119 -33.68 -29.02 -6.38
N ALA A 120 -34.81 -29.73 -6.30
CA ALA A 120 -34.91 -31.14 -5.92
C ALA A 120 -34.47 -32.04 -7.07
#